data_AF-X1GAQ3-F1
#
_entry.id   AF-X1GAQ3-F1
#
_cell.length_a   1.000
_cell.length_b   1.000
_cell.length_c   1.000
_cell.angle_alpha   90.00
_cell.angle_beta   90.00
_cell.angle_gamma   90.00
#
_symmetry.space_group_name_H-M   'P 1'
#
loop_
_entity.id
_entity.type
_entity.pdbx_description
1 polymer ?
#
loop_
_entity_poly.entity_id
_entity_poly.type
_entity_poly.pdbx_seq_one_letter_code
_entity_poly.pdbx_strand_id
1 'polypeptide(L)'
;QKVVRELFGKEPHKGINPDEVVAIGAAIQAAVLSGEKKDVLLLDVTPLTLGIETLGAVRTEIIPRNTTIPTKKSQIFSTAEDNQTAVTVHVLQGERTMANQNRTLGKFDLYG
;
A
#
# COMPACT_ATOMS: atom_id res chain seq x y z
N GLN A 1 -4.17 18.93 20.69
CA GLN A 1 -2.75 19.38 20.73
C GLN A 1 -2.00 18.83 21.94
N LYS A 2 -2.57 18.90 23.16
CA LYS A 2 -1.95 18.37 24.40
C LYS A 2 -1.45 16.92 24.27
N VAL A 3 -2.28 16.01 23.76
CA VAL A 3 -1.94 14.60 23.52
C VAL A 3 -0.71 14.44 22.61
N VAL A 4 -0.59 15.23 21.54
CA VAL A 4 0.54 15.14 20.59
C VAL A 4 1.84 15.63 21.27
N ARG A 5 1.77 16.72 22.03
CA ARG A 5 2.92 17.24 22.79
C ARG A 5 3.38 16.25 23.87
N GLU A 6 2.43 15.62 24.57
CA GLU A 6 2.72 14.61 25.59
C GLU A 6 3.34 13.35 24.98
N LEU A 7 2.83 12.89 23.83
CA LEU A 7 3.31 11.69 23.16
C LEU A 7 4.73 11.87 22.59
N PHE A 8 5.02 13.02 21.98
CA PHE A 8 6.28 13.25 21.26
C PHE A 8 7.30 14.12 22.01
N GLY A 9 6.92 14.71 23.16
CA GLY A 9 7.79 15.58 23.97
C GLY A 9 8.22 16.87 23.28
N LYS A 10 7.54 17.26 22.19
CA LYS A 10 7.89 18.41 21.34
C LYS A 10 6.64 19.23 21.00
N GLU A 11 6.83 20.53 20.79
CA GLU A 11 5.75 21.39 20.30
C GLU A 11 5.43 21.06 18.84
N PRO A 12 4.15 20.82 18.48
CA PRO A 12 3.77 20.62 17.09
C PRO A 12 3.97 21.92 16.29
N HIS A 13 4.48 21.80 15.07
CA HIS A 13 4.65 22.93 14.16
C HIS A 13 3.29 23.47 13.68
N LYS A 14 3.13 24.79 13.70
CA LYS A 14 1.87 25.50 13.37
C LYS A 14 2.05 26.59 12.32
N GLY A 15 3.20 26.65 11.64
CA GLY A 15 3.54 27.73 10.70
C GLY A 15 2.74 27.75 9.40
N ILE A 16 1.81 26.81 9.19
CA ILE A 16 0.97 26.73 7.98
C ILE A 16 -0.47 26.46 8.42
N ASN A 17 -1.43 27.09 7.75
CA ASN A 17 -2.86 26.91 8.02
C ASN A 17 -3.24 25.41 7.84
N PRO A 18 -3.75 24.73 8.88
CA PRO A 18 -4.11 23.31 8.79
C PRO A 18 -5.24 23.03 7.79
N ASP A 19 -6.07 24.02 7.47
CA ASP A 19 -7.20 23.86 6.54
C ASP A 19 -6.74 23.90 5.07
N GLU A 20 -5.61 24.55 4.78
CA GLU A 20 -5.12 24.79 3.42
C GLU A 20 -3.84 23.99 3.08
N VAL A 21 -3.10 23.55 4.09
CA VAL A 21 -1.77 22.94 3.92
C VAL A 21 -1.76 21.74 2.96
N VAL A 22 -2.83 20.95 2.95
CA VAL A 22 -2.95 19.79 2.05
C VAL A 22 -3.11 20.24 0.60
N ALA A 23 -3.93 21.25 0.33
CA ALA A 23 -4.15 21.77 -1.01
C ALA A 23 -2.87 22.43 -1.57
N ILE A 24 -2.16 23.18 -0.74
CA ILE A 24 -0.87 23.79 -1.10
C ILE A 24 0.16 22.70 -1.44
N GLY A 25 0.25 21.64 -0.62
CA GLY A 25 1.14 20.50 -0.88
C GLY A 25 0.84 19.80 -2.21
N ALA A 26 -0.45 19.60 -2.52
CA ALA A 26 -0.87 19.01 -3.79
C ALA A 26 -0.50 19.89 -5.00
N ALA A 27 -0.65 21.22 -4.89
CA ALA A 27 -0.25 22.16 -5.93
C ALA A 27 1.27 22.15 -6.18
N ILE A 28 2.09 22.06 -5.12
CA ILE A 28 3.54 21.92 -5.24
C ILE A 28 3.90 20.62 -5.97
N GLN A 29 3.23 19.51 -5.62
CA GLN A 29 3.46 18.23 -6.29
C GLN A 29 3.10 18.30 -7.79
N ALA A 30 2.03 19.00 -8.16
CA ALA A 30 1.67 19.22 -9.56
C ALA A 30 2.75 20.00 -10.33
N ALA A 31 3.33 21.04 -9.72
CA ALA A 31 4.43 21.81 -10.32
C ALA A 31 5.74 21.00 -10.48
N VAL A 32 5.99 20.04 -9.57
CA VAL A 32 7.11 19.10 -9.74
C VAL A 32 6.87 18.17 -10.94
N LEU A 33 5.64 17.65 -11.06
CA LEU A 33 5.25 16.79 -12.19
C LEU A 33 5.22 17.54 -13.54
N SER A 34 4.94 18.86 -13.56
CA SER A 34 5.01 19.69 -14.78
C SER A 34 6.45 20.03 -15.19
N GLY A 35 7.44 19.75 -14.34
CA GLY A 35 8.86 20.01 -14.61
C GLY A 35 9.34 21.42 -14.25
N GLU A 36 8.50 22.24 -13.59
CA GLU A 36 8.84 23.59 -13.11
C GLU A 36 9.79 23.56 -11.91
N LYS A 37 9.75 22.48 -11.10
CA LYS A 37 10.68 22.24 -9.99
C LYS A 37 11.39 20.90 -10.14
N LYS A 38 12.72 20.94 -10.26
CA LYS A 38 13.55 19.75 -10.52
C LYS A 38 14.28 19.20 -9.28
N ASP A 39 14.33 19.95 -8.18
CA ASP A 39 15.13 19.59 -7.00
C ASP A 39 14.32 18.91 -5.89
N VAL A 40 13.20 18.25 -6.22
CA VAL A 40 12.36 17.53 -5.25
C VAL A 40 12.38 16.04 -5.57
N LEU A 41 12.92 15.25 -4.65
CA LEU A 41 12.77 13.79 -4.65
C LEU A 41 11.63 13.42 -3.70
N LEU A 42 10.54 12.88 -4.26
CA LEU A 42 9.44 12.33 -3.47
C LEU A 42 9.59 10.80 -3.39
N LEU A 43 9.76 10.28 -2.18
CA LEU A 43 9.76 8.84 -1.90
C LEU A 43 8.49 8.52 -1.13
N ASP A 44 7.55 7.88 -1.81
CA ASP A 44 6.31 7.41 -1.21
C ASP A 44 6.39 5.90 -0.94
N VAL A 45 5.53 5.38 -0.07
CA VAL A 45 5.56 3.98 0.39
C VAL A 45 4.16 3.36 0.43
N THR A 46 4.07 2.04 0.28
CA THR A 46 2.82 1.31 0.46
C THR A 46 2.32 1.41 1.91
N PRO A 47 1.05 1.75 2.18
CA PRO A 47 0.57 1.90 3.56
C PRO A 47 0.33 0.56 4.28
N LEU A 48 0.04 -0.49 3.51
CA LEU A 48 -0.30 -1.83 3.97
C LEU A 48 0.35 -2.86 3.07
N THR A 49 0.53 -4.07 3.60
CA THR A 49 0.98 -5.22 2.82
C THR A 49 -0.06 -5.58 1.75
N LEU A 50 0.44 -5.88 0.55
CA LEU A 50 -0.31 -6.49 -0.54
C LEU A 50 0.08 -7.97 -0.65
N GLY A 51 -0.93 -8.82 -0.82
CA GLY A 51 -0.75 -10.26 -0.89
C GLY A 51 -1.82 -10.94 -1.70
N ILE A 52 -1.72 -12.27 -1.81
CA ILE A 52 -2.73 -13.11 -2.41
C ILE A 52 -3.20 -14.20 -1.44
N GLU A 53 -4.44 -14.64 -1.60
CA GLU A 53 -4.95 -15.82 -0.89
C GLU A 53 -4.28 -17.08 -1.43
N THR A 54 -3.89 -17.95 -0.52
CA THR A 54 -3.30 -19.27 -0.80
C THR A 54 -4.05 -20.35 -0.03
N LEU A 55 -3.72 -21.62 -0.28
CA LEU A 55 -4.36 -22.77 0.35
C LEU A 55 -4.48 -22.59 1.88
N GLY A 56 -5.66 -22.93 2.42
CA GLY A 56 -5.96 -22.76 3.84
C GLY A 56 -6.46 -21.37 4.23
N ALA A 57 -6.91 -20.56 3.26
CA ALA A 57 -7.40 -19.19 3.48
C ALA A 57 -6.35 -18.28 4.16
N VAL A 58 -5.07 -18.50 3.85
CA VAL A 58 -3.94 -17.73 4.37
C VAL A 58 -3.53 -16.68 3.33
N ARG A 59 -3.29 -15.46 3.78
CA ARG A 59 -2.70 -14.40 2.97
C ARG A 59 -1.19 -14.61 2.90
N THR A 60 -0.70 -14.89 1.69
CA THR A 60 0.72 -14.87 1.38
C THR A 60 1.12 -13.46 0.97
N GLU A 61 2.12 -12.89 1.64
CA GLU A 61 2.67 -11.57 1.35
C GLU A 61 3.43 -11.55 0.02
N ILE A 62 3.21 -10.50 -0.80
CA ILE A 62 3.97 -10.26 -2.03
C ILE A 62 4.74 -8.93 -1.94
N ILE A 63 4.08 -7.86 -1.50
CA ILE A 63 4.69 -6.54 -1.27
C ILE A 63 4.41 -6.13 0.17
N PRO A 64 5.43 -6.09 1.05
CA PRO A 64 5.26 -5.69 2.44
C PRO A 64 4.81 -4.23 2.58
N ARG A 65 4.18 -3.90 3.71
CA ARG A 65 3.93 -2.50 4.09
C ARG A 65 5.22 -1.68 4.15
N ASN A 66 5.07 -0.38 3.98
CA ASN A 66 6.17 0.60 3.95
C ASN A 66 7.21 0.32 2.83
N THR A 67 6.86 -0.42 1.78
CA THR A 67 7.74 -0.61 0.61
C THR A 67 7.69 0.64 -0.26
N THR A 68 8.85 1.20 -0.61
CA THR A 68 8.95 2.37 -1.51
C THR A 68 8.32 2.08 -2.87
N ILE A 69 7.53 3.04 -3.36
CA ILE A 69 6.93 2.99 -4.70
C ILE A 69 7.63 3.97 -5.65
N PRO A 70 7.76 3.64 -6.94
CA PRO A 70 7.24 2.45 -7.63
C PRO A 70 8.04 1.16 -7.34
N THR A 71 7.36 0.02 -7.28
CA THR A 71 7.98 -1.30 -7.03
C THR A 71 7.30 -2.42 -7.82
N LYS A 72 8.03 -3.50 -8.09
CA LYS A 72 7.53 -4.72 -8.72
C LYS A 72 8.06 -5.94 -7.98
N LYS A 73 7.18 -6.90 -7.70
CA LYS A 73 7.50 -8.21 -7.12
C LYS A 73 6.83 -9.31 -7.93
N SER A 74 7.49 -10.45 -8.02
CA SER A 74 7.02 -11.62 -8.75
C SER A 74 7.31 -12.86 -7.93
N GLN A 75 6.35 -13.77 -7.88
CA GLN A 75 6.45 -15.03 -7.18
C GLN A 75 5.72 -16.10 -7.98
N ILE A 76 6.29 -17.30 -8.00
CA ILE A 76 5.75 -18.45 -8.71
C ILE A 76 4.83 -19.21 -7.75
N PHE A 77 3.63 -19.53 -8.22
CA PHE A 77 2.63 -20.35 -7.51
C PHE A 77 2.32 -21.60 -8.33
N SER A 78 1.78 -22.62 -7.68
CA SER A 78 1.33 -23.86 -8.29
C SER A 78 -0.09 -24.20 -7.84
N THR A 79 -0.72 -25.15 -8.53
CA THR A 79 -2.07 -25.62 -8.20
C THR A 79 -2.09 -26.33 -6.86
N ALA A 80 -3.22 -26.26 -6.16
CA ALA A 80 -3.39 -26.93 -4.88
C ALA A 80 -3.86 -28.38 -5.05
N GLU A 81 -4.48 -28.70 -6.18
CA GLU A 81 -5.07 -30.02 -6.48
C GLU A 81 -4.64 -30.52 -7.86
N ASP A 82 -4.62 -31.85 -8.01
CA ASP A 82 -4.33 -32.51 -9.28
C ASP A 82 -5.45 -32.25 -10.29
N ASN A 83 -5.09 -31.99 -11.55
CA ASN A 83 -6.03 -31.67 -12.64
C ASN A 83 -6.88 -30.40 -12.41
N GLN A 84 -6.42 -29.48 -11.57
CA GLN A 84 -7.04 -28.17 -11.39
C GLN A 84 -7.00 -27.37 -12.70
N THR A 85 -8.16 -27.12 -13.31
CA THR A 85 -8.31 -26.44 -14.62
C THR A 85 -8.38 -24.91 -14.54
N ALA A 86 -8.49 -24.36 -13.33
CA ALA A 86 -8.53 -22.93 -13.11
C ALA A 86 -7.87 -22.55 -11.78
N VAL A 87 -7.15 -21.42 -11.77
CA VAL A 87 -6.55 -20.83 -10.57
C VAL A 87 -7.21 -19.49 -10.27
N THR A 88 -7.88 -19.39 -9.13
CA THR A 88 -8.41 -18.11 -8.63
C THR A 88 -7.31 -17.35 -7.90
N VAL A 89 -6.95 -16.18 -8.41
CA VAL A 89 -6.07 -15.23 -7.73
C VAL A 89 -6.91 -14.20 -7.00
N HIS A 90 -6.92 -14.30 -5.68
CA HIS A 90 -7.59 -13.34 -4.80
C HIS A 90 -6.57 -12.38 -4.20
N VAL A 91 -6.61 -11.13 -4.65
CA VAL A 91 -5.70 -10.06 -4.19
C VAL A 91 -6.26 -9.39 -2.95
N LEU A 92 -5.41 -9.25 -1.94
CA LEU A 92 -5.74 -8.78 -0.60
C LEU A 92 -4.80 -7.65 -0.17
N GLN A 93 -5.32 -6.75 0.67
CA GLN A 93 -4.54 -5.73 1.37
C GLN A 93 -4.78 -5.80 2.88
N GLY A 94 -3.70 -5.89 3.66
CA GLY A 94 -3.75 -5.85 5.11
C GLY A 94 -2.66 -6.67 5.81
N GLU A 95 -2.64 -6.55 7.14
CA GLU A 95 -1.58 -7.09 8.00
C GLU A 95 -1.95 -8.41 8.67
N ARG A 96 -3.18 -8.92 8.48
CA ARG A 96 -3.64 -10.14 9.13
C ARG A 96 -3.17 -11.36 8.35
N THR A 97 -2.98 -12.49 9.05
CA THR A 97 -2.54 -13.76 8.44
C THR A 97 -3.67 -14.43 7.65
N MET A 98 -4.89 -14.38 8.17
CA MET A 98 -6.06 -14.98 7.50
C MET A 98 -6.61 -14.05 6.42
N ALA A 99 -6.92 -14.61 5.24
CA ALA A 99 -7.40 -13.86 4.08
C ALA A 99 -8.70 -13.10 4.37
N ASN A 100 -9.65 -13.74 5.06
CA ASN A 100 -10.95 -13.15 5.43
C ASN A 100 -10.87 -11.95 6.40
N GLN A 101 -9.71 -11.73 7.03
CA GLN A 101 -9.47 -10.60 7.94
C GLN A 101 -8.78 -9.42 7.25
N ASN A 102 -8.48 -9.54 5.95
CA ASN A 102 -7.88 -8.50 5.14
C ASN A 102 -8.90 -7.95 4.13
N ARG A 103 -8.60 -6.79 3.55
CA ARG A 103 -9.45 -6.17 2.55
C ARG A 103 -9.22 -6.82 1.18
N THR A 104 -10.27 -7.39 0.59
CA THR A 104 -10.26 -7.81 -0.81
C THR A 104 -10.09 -6.60 -1.74
N LEU A 105 -9.11 -6.67 -2.64
CA LEU A 105 -8.93 -5.69 -3.72
C LEU A 105 -9.50 -6.19 -5.04
N GLY A 106 -9.42 -7.50 -5.30
CA GLY A 106 -9.95 -8.10 -6.52
C GLY A 106 -9.80 -9.61 -6.53
N LYS A 107 -10.59 -10.27 -7.38
CA LYS A 107 -10.51 -11.71 -7.64
C LYS A 107 -10.54 -11.91 -9.15
N PHE A 108 -9.63 -12.73 -9.66
CA PHE A 108 -9.61 -13.08 -11.08
C PHE A 108 -9.26 -14.55 -11.23
N ASP A 109 -9.96 -15.21 -12.15
CA ASP A 109 -9.74 -16.61 -12.47
C ASP A 109 -8.87 -16.72 -13.71
N LEU A 110 -7.81 -17.51 -13.59
CA LEU A 110 -6.95 -17.89 -14.70
C LEU A 110 -7.39 -19.30 -15.14
N TYR A 111 -7.93 -19.39 -16.35
CA TYR A 111 -8.31 -20.65 -16.98
C TYR A 111 -7.18 -21.12 -17.91
N GLY A 112 -6.95 -22.43 -17.99
CA GLY A 112 -5.89 -23.00 -18.84
C GLY A 112 -6.03 -24.50 -19.02
#